data_AF-H2LM20-F1
#
_entry.id   AF-H2LM20-F1
#
_cell.length_a   1.000
_cell.length_b   1.000
_cell.length_c   1.000
_cell.angle_alpha   90.00
_cell.angle_beta   90.00
_cell.angle_gamma   90.00
#
_symmetry.space_group_name_H-M   'P 1'
#
loop_
_entity.id
_entity.type
_entity.pdbx_description
1 polymer ?
#
loop_
_entity_poly.entity_id
_entity_poly.type
_entity_poly.pdbx_seq_one_letter_code
_entity_poly.pdbx_strand_id
1 'polypeptide(L)'
;MGRKSNRAKEKKARRLEERAAMDAVCAKVDAANKLEDPLSSFPAFKKYDRNGLNLQIECRRVTSLNPLSVEWAFELTRANMQALYEQSEWGWKEREKRDEMYDERAWYLLARDSDSSPVAFCHFRFDVECGEEVLYCYEVQLESKVRRKGLGKFLIQILQLIANRARIGLMPDSIPTVQSLVLGMNQLFIYVNYFLFFFNCTLSLNPGVCNLSLWSHICPPPPTPTPTPLPIALASLPIIKWLLF
;
A
#
# COMPACT_ATOMS: atom_id res chain seq x y z
N MET A 1 -16.16 4.13 -51.65
CA MET A 1 -17.10 4.51 -50.56
C MET A 1 -16.94 3.70 -49.24
N GLY A 2 -15.90 2.87 -49.01
CA GLY A 2 -15.86 1.94 -47.85
C GLY A 2 -15.21 2.43 -46.53
N ARG A 3 -14.43 3.52 -46.53
CA ARG A 3 -13.57 3.91 -45.39
C ARG A 3 -14.33 4.48 -44.16
N LYS A 4 -15.46 5.14 -44.37
CA LYS A 4 -16.27 5.73 -43.27
C LYS A 4 -17.00 4.67 -42.42
N SER A 5 -17.37 3.54 -43.03
CA SER A 5 -18.08 2.43 -42.36
C SER A 5 -17.18 1.67 -41.39
N ASN A 6 -15.94 1.37 -41.80
CA ASN A 6 -14.98 0.65 -40.94
C ASN A 6 -14.54 1.47 -39.73
N ARG A 7 -14.27 2.78 -39.91
CA ARG A 7 -13.91 3.68 -38.80
C ARG A 7 -15.01 3.79 -37.73
N ALA A 8 -16.28 3.73 -38.13
CA ALA A 8 -17.41 3.75 -37.21
C ALA A 8 -17.56 2.42 -36.45
N LYS A 9 -17.33 1.28 -37.13
CA LYS A 9 -17.31 -0.05 -36.51
C LYS A 9 -16.17 -0.20 -35.51
N GLU A 10 -14.95 0.21 -35.87
CA GLU A 10 -13.77 0.23 -34.99
C GLU A 10 -14.00 1.12 -33.77
N LYS A 11 -14.54 2.34 -33.95
CA LYS A 11 -14.87 3.23 -32.83
C LYS A 11 -15.93 2.64 -31.89
N LYS A 12 -16.91 1.90 -32.42
CA LYS A 12 -17.93 1.21 -31.62
C LYS A 12 -17.32 0.01 -30.86
N ALA A 13 -16.47 -0.77 -31.52
CA ALA A 13 -15.77 -1.90 -30.91
C ALA A 13 -14.87 -1.43 -29.76
N ARG A 14 -14.06 -0.38 -29.98
CA ARG A 14 -13.20 0.19 -28.93
C ARG A 14 -14.00 0.66 -27.71
N ARG A 15 -15.12 1.35 -27.92
CA ARG A 15 -16.00 1.78 -26.81
C ARG A 15 -16.61 0.61 -26.04
N LEU A 16 -16.90 -0.50 -26.73
CA LEU A 16 -17.43 -1.70 -26.09
C LEU A 16 -16.34 -2.40 -25.26
N GLU A 17 -15.12 -2.47 -25.79
CA GLU A 17 -13.95 -3.01 -25.08
C GLU A 17 -13.58 -2.15 -23.87
N GLU A 18 -13.53 -0.82 -24.01
CA GLU A 18 -13.30 0.11 -22.89
C GLU A 18 -14.36 -0.05 -21.79
N ARG A 19 -15.64 -0.24 -22.15
CA ARG A 19 -16.70 -0.51 -21.18
C ARG A 19 -16.54 -1.88 -20.52
N ALA A 20 -16.28 -2.92 -21.29
CA ALA A 20 -16.08 -4.27 -20.76
C ALA A 20 -14.86 -4.35 -19.83
N ALA A 21 -13.80 -3.62 -20.15
CA ALA A 21 -12.63 -3.49 -19.29
C ALA A 21 -13.00 -2.80 -17.96
N MET A 22 -13.73 -1.69 -18.02
CA MET A 22 -14.21 -1.00 -16.81
C MET A 22 -15.15 -1.88 -15.98
N ASP A 23 -16.09 -2.59 -16.61
CA ASP A 23 -17.02 -3.49 -15.93
C ASP A 23 -16.26 -4.63 -15.23
N ALA A 24 -15.19 -5.14 -15.84
CA ALA A 24 -14.33 -6.16 -15.23
C ALA A 24 -13.55 -5.64 -14.01
N VAL A 25 -13.10 -4.38 -14.04
CA VAL A 25 -12.44 -3.71 -12.91
C VAL A 25 -13.43 -3.53 -11.75
N CYS A 26 -14.61 -2.97 -12.03
CA CYS A 26 -15.68 -2.82 -11.03
C CYS A 26 -16.08 -4.17 -10.41
N ALA A 27 -16.20 -5.23 -11.22
CA ALA A 27 -16.56 -6.55 -10.73
C ALA A 27 -15.55 -7.13 -9.73
N LYS A 28 -14.25 -6.85 -9.88
CA LYS A 28 -13.22 -7.27 -8.91
C LYS A 28 -13.35 -6.53 -7.59
N VAL A 29 -13.51 -5.20 -7.64
CA VAL A 29 -13.70 -4.35 -6.46
C VAL A 29 -14.97 -4.76 -5.71
N ASP A 30 -16.07 -5.00 -6.43
CA ASP A 30 -17.31 -5.50 -5.86
C ASP A 30 -17.15 -6.87 -5.20
N ALA A 31 -16.39 -7.78 -5.84
CA ALA A 31 -16.11 -9.10 -5.27
C ALA A 31 -15.27 -9.00 -3.99
N ALA A 32 -14.26 -8.12 -3.96
CA ALA A 32 -13.45 -7.89 -2.77
C ALA A 32 -14.27 -7.25 -1.64
N ASN A 33 -15.13 -6.29 -1.98
CA ASN A 33 -16.03 -5.70 -1.00
C ASN A 33 -17.02 -6.74 -0.47
N LYS A 34 -17.56 -7.67 -1.28
CA LYS A 34 -18.50 -8.71 -0.82
C LYS A 34 -17.90 -9.73 0.17
N LEU A 35 -16.59 -9.74 0.41
CA LEU A 35 -15.99 -10.58 1.43
C LEU A 35 -16.52 -10.21 2.83
N GLU A 36 -16.72 -11.20 3.70
CA GLU A 36 -17.04 -10.95 5.11
C GLU A 36 -15.80 -10.58 5.92
N ASP A 37 -14.72 -11.35 5.73
CA ASP A 37 -13.42 -11.14 6.38
C ASP A 37 -12.28 -11.36 5.35
N PRO A 38 -11.66 -10.28 4.83
CA PRO A 38 -10.51 -10.36 3.93
C PRO A 38 -9.29 -11.08 4.54
N LEU A 39 -9.19 -11.12 5.88
CA LEU A 39 -8.10 -11.75 6.61
C LEU A 39 -8.35 -13.24 6.91
N SER A 40 -9.55 -13.76 6.64
CA SER A 40 -9.92 -15.17 6.91
C SER A 40 -9.00 -16.18 6.22
N SER A 41 -8.48 -15.84 5.05
CA SER A 41 -7.54 -16.69 4.29
C SER A 41 -6.14 -16.77 4.91
N PHE A 42 -5.85 -15.94 5.92
CA PHE A 42 -4.52 -15.78 6.51
C PHE A 42 -4.54 -15.90 8.04
N PRO A 43 -4.96 -17.05 8.61
CA PRO A 43 -5.12 -17.20 10.06
C PRO A 43 -3.82 -16.95 10.84
N ALA A 44 -2.66 -17.26 10.26
CA ALA A 44 -1.35 -17.00 10.86
C ALA A 44 -1.07 -15.50 11.08
N PHE A 45 -1.75 -14.62 10.35
CA PHE A 45 -1.60 -13.16 10.45
C PHE A 45 -2.62 -12.51 11.38
N LYS A 46 -3.54 -13.29 11.97
CA LYS A 46 -4.47 -12.83 13.01
C LYS A 46 -3.82 -12.65 14.38
N LYS A 47 -2.54 -13.01 14.54
CA LYS A 47 -1.78 -12.81 15.77
C LYS A 47 -0.43 -12.16 15.47
N TYR A 48 -0.02 -11.22 16.32
CA TYR A 48 1.31 -10.62 16.31
C TYR A 48 1.99 -10.86 17.66
N ASP A 49 2.99 -11.74 17.68
CA ASP A 49 3.73 -12.15 18.88
C ASP A 49 5.24 -11.94 18.67
N ARG A 50 5.68 -10.67 18.69
CA ARG A 50 7.07 -10.26 18.42
C ARG A 50 7.43 -9.01 19.21
N ASN A 51 8.71 -8.87 19.57
CA ASN A 51 9.27 -7.67 20.21
C ASN A 51 8.51 -7.24 21.48
N GLY A 52 8.09 -8.21 22.29
CA GLY A 52 7.36 -7.98 23.54
C GLY A 52 5.90 -7.53 23.35
N LEU A 53 5.33 -7.68 22.15
CA LEU A 53 3.92 -7.48 21.88
C LEU A 53 3.24 -8.82 21.66
N ASN A 54 2.05 -8.98 22.23
CA ASN A 54 1.14 -10.09 21.96
C ASN A 54 -0.23 -9.50 21.62
N LEU A 55 -0.50 -9.35 20.33
CA LEU A 55 -1.68 -8.66 19.82
C LEU A 55 -2.52 -9.59 18.96
N GLN A 56 -3.83 -9.39 19.00
CA GLN A 56 -4.80 -9.99 18.09
C GLN A 56 -5.09 -9.00 16.96
N ILE A 57 -5.09 -9.49 15.72
CA ILE A 57 -5.41 -8.69 14.53
C ILE A 57 -6.76 -9.12 13.99
N GLU A 58 -7.67 -8.16 13.83
CA GLU A 58 -8.97 -8.36 13.22
C GLU A 58 -9.16 -7.45 12.01
N CYS A 59 -9.87 -7.93 10.99
CA CYS A 59 -10.28 -7.13 9.84
C CYS A 59 -11.81 -7.07 9.81
N ARG A 60 -12.36 -5.86 9.81
CA ARG A 60 -13.81 -5.64 9.84
C ARG A 60 -14.20 -4.41 9.03
N ARG A 61 -15.45 -4.38 8.58
CA ARG A 61 -16.07 -3.18 8.02
C ARG A 61 -16.44 -2.21 9.13
N VAL A 62 -16.44 -0.91 8.85
CA VAL A 62 -16.89 0.10 9.81
C VAL A 62 -18.30 -0.18 10.32
N THR A 63 -19.19 -0.69 9.46
CA THR A 63 -20.59 -1.03 9.79
C THR A 63 -20.71 -2.19 10.78
N SER A 64 -19.66 -3.00 10.92
CA SER A 64 -19.57 -4.14 11.84
C SER A 64 -18.69 -3.86 13.08
N LEU A 65 -18.12 -2.66 13.16
CA LEU A 65 -17.29 -2.22 14.27
C LEU A 65 -18.11 -1.53 15.35
N ASN A 66 -17.63 -1.63 16.58
CA ASN A 66 -18.13 -0.80 17.66
C ASN A 66 -17.81 0.67 17.32
N PRO A 67 -18.79 1.59 17.33
CA PRO A 67 -18.56 3.02 17.09
C PRO A 67 -17.45 3.61 17.97
N LEU A 68 -17.28 3.12 19.21
CA LEU A 68 -16.19 3.53 20.09
C LEU A 68 -14.79 3.19 19.56
N SER A 69 -14.66 2.10 18.78
CA SER A 69 -13.38 1.77 18.13
C SER A 69 -13.06 2.72 16.98
N VAL A 70 -14.08 3.18 16.24
CA VAL A 70 -13.92 4.18 15.17
C VAL A 70 -13.58 5.54 15.77
N GLU A 71 -14.24 5.90 16.88
CA GLU A 71 -13.93 7.13 17.61
C GLU A 71 -12.50 7.13 18.14
N TRP A 72 -12.05 6.03 18.76
CA TRP A 72 -10.67 5.87 19.20
C TRP A 72 -9.69 6.00 18.02
N ALA A 73 -10.01 5.42 16.87
CA ALA A 73 -9.18 5.52 15.67
C ALA A 73 -9.07 6.98 15.17
N PHE A 74 -10.19 7.71 15.18
CA PHE A 74 -10.21 9.12 14.84
C PHE A 74 -9.35 9.95 15.80
N GLU A 75 -9.51 9.78 17.11
CA GLU A 75 -8.73 10.51 18.11
C GLU A 75 -7.24 10.18 18.03
N LEU A 76 -6.87 8.92 17.75
CA LEU A 76 -5.49 8.55 17.50
C LEU A 76 -4.92 9.23 16.25
N THR A 77 -5.71 9.32 15.17
CA THR A 77 -5.32 10.01 13.93
C THR A 77 -5.13 11.49 14.19
N ARG A 78 -6.07 12.12 14.90
CA ARG A 78 -5.97 13.52 15.32
C ARG A 78 -4.70 13.77 16.12
N ALA A 79 -4.45 12.98 17.16
CA ALA A 79 -3.27 13.13 18.01
C ALA A 79 -1.95 13.01 17.24
N ASN A 80 -1.88 12.13 16.23
CA ASN A 80 -0.67 11.89 15.46
C ASN A 80 -0.50 12.87 14.29
N MET A 81 -1.60 13.28 13.64
CA MET A 81 -1.56 13.92 12.33
C MET A 81 -2.04 15.38 12.34
N GLN A 82 -2.83 15.83 13.32
CA GLN A 82 -3.43 17.18 13.32
C GLN A 82 -2.37 18.28 13.08
N ALA A 83 -1.28 18.25 13.86
CA ALA A 83 -0.23 19.25 13.73
C ALA A 83 0.47 19.23 12.35
N LEU A 84 0.57 18.05 11.72
CA LEU A 84 1.16 17.91 10.38
C LEU A 84 0.23 18.47 9.30
N TYR A 85 -1.08 18.24 9.44
CA TYR A 85 -2.08 18.79 8.52
C TYR A 85 -2.20 20.31 8.63
N GLU A 86 -2.19 20.87 9.84
CA GLU A 86 -2.23 22.32 10.08
C GLU A 86 -1.01 23.06 9.52
N GLN A 87 0.15 22.39 9.47
CA GLN A 87 1.37 22.94 8.86
C GLN A 87 1.39 22.80 7.33
N SER A 88 0.46 22.05 6.75
CA SER A 88 0.34 21.84 5.30
C SER A 88 -0.70 22.77 4.67
N GLU A 89 -0.69 22.89 3.34
CA GLU A 89 -1.69 23.66 2.59
C GLU A 89 -3.11 23.09 2.69
N TRP A 90 -3.25 21.82 3.11
CA TRP A 90 -4.54 21.13 3.23
C TRP A 90 -5.32 21.52 4.48
N GLY A 91 -4.63 21.85 5.57
CA GLY A 91 -5.22 22.09 6.89
C GLY A 91 -5.84 20.85 7.55
N TRP A 92 -6.15 20.93 8.84
CA TRP A 92 -6.89 19.88 9.55
C TRP A 92 -8.38 20.19 9.53
N LYS A 93 -9.15 19.31 8.89
CA LYS A 93 -10.61 19.43 8.78
C LYS A 93 -11.29 18.27 9.48
N GLU A 94 -11.57 18.46 10.76
CA GLU A 94 -12.13 17.44 11.63
C GLU A 94 -13.41 16.79 11.07
N ARG A 95 -14.36 17.58 10.58
CA ARG A 95 -15.61 17.06 10.02
C ARG A 95 -15.38 16.18 8.79
N GLU A 96 -14.59 16.66 7.82
CA GLU A 96 -14.30 15.90 6.60
C GLU A 96 -13.55 14.60 6.93
N LYS A 97 -12.59 14.64 7.85
CA LYS A 97 -11.82 13.45 8.23
C LYS A 97 -12.67 12.43 8.98
N ARG A 98 -13.59 12.91 9.82
CA ARG A 98 -14.57 12.06 10.51
C ARG A 98 -15.51 11.41 9.50
N ASP A 99 -16.09 12.18 8.58
CA ASP A 99 -16.98 11.65 7.53
C ASP A 99 -16.24 10.59 6.67
N GLU A 100 -14.97 10.79 6.35
CA GLU A 100 -14.11 9.81 5.65
C GLU A 100 -13.95 8.50 6.46
N MET A 101 -13.70 8.60 7.76
CA MET A 101 -13.47 7.43 8.62
C MET A 101 -14.75 6.63 8.93
N TYR A 102 -15.91 7.28 8.88
CA TYR A 102 -17.22 6.66 9.14
C TYR A 102 -17.95 6.16 7.89
N ASP A 103 -17.35 6.30 6.70
CA ASP A 103 -17.91 5.86 5.43
C ASP A 103 -18.16 4.34 5.40
N GLU A 104 -19.34 3.92 4.93
CA GLU A 104 -19.76 2.52 4.88
C GLU A 104 -18.83 1.58 4.10
N ARG A 105 -18.01 2.12 3.18
CA ARG A 105 -17.02 1.38 2.38
C ARG A 105 -15.70 1.17 3.13
N ALA A 106 -15.53 1.80 4.28
CA ALA A 106 -14.31 1.73 5.07
C ALA A 106 -14.10 0.35 5.69
N TRP A 107 -12.91 -0.20 5.43
CA TRP A 107 -12.38 -1.38 6.09
C TRP A 107 -11.34 -0.98 7.12
N TYR A 108 -11.34 -1.70 8.23
CA TYR A 108 -10.44 -1.49 9.35
C TYR A 108 -9.70 -2.78 9.67
N LEU A 109 -8.37 -2.67 9.72
CA LEU A 109 -7.50 -3.68 10.31
C LEU A 109 -7.10 -3.19 11.70
N LEU A 110 -7.61 -3.82 12.76
CA LEU A 110 -7.37 -3.41 14.15
C LEU A 110 -6.40 -4.38 14.82
N ALA A 111 -5.42 -3.83 15.54
CA ALA A 111 -4.59 -4.58 16.47
C ALA A 111 -5.09 -4.32 17.90
N ARG A 112 -5.43 -5.38 18.62
CA ARG A 112 -5.88 -5.33 20.02
C ARG A 112 -4.89 -6.03 20.94
N ASP A 113 -4.71 -5.49 22.13
CA ASP A 113 -3.90 -6.11 23.18
C ASP A 113 -4.66 -7.22 23.93
N SER A 114 -4.04 -7.75 25.00
CA SER A 114 -4.64 -8.79 25.85
C SER A 114 -5.95 -8.36 26.51
N ASP A 115 -6.12 -7.06 26.74
CA ASP A 115 -7.30 -6.48 27.38
C ASP A 115 -8.38 -6.16 26.34
N SER A 116 -8.20 -6.61 25.09
CA SER A 116 -9.05 -6.28 23.94
C SER A 116 -9.11 -4.78 23.61
N SER A 117 -8.17 -4.00 24.13
CA SER A 117 -8.07 -2.57 23.84
C SER A 117 -7.35 -2.37 22.51
N PRO A 118 -7.87 -1.51 21.62
CA PRO A 118 -7.22 -1.23 20.35
C PRO A 118 -5.92 -0.45 20.61
N VAL A 119 -4.84 -0.81 19.92
CA VAL A 119 -3.51 -0.18 20.07
C VAL A 119 -2.91 0.27 18.74
N ALA A 120 -3.44 -0.25 17.62
CA ALA A 120 -3.13 0.22 16.28
C ALA A 120 -4.27 -0.07 15.33
N PHE A 121 -4.35 0.69 14.24
CA PHE A 121 -5.28 0.41 13.16
C PHE A 121 -4.72 0.77 11.79
N CYS A 122 -5.35 0.20 10.77
CA CYS A 122 -5.28 0.70 9.41
C CYS A 122 -6.70 0.85 8.85
N HIS A 123 -6.99 2.01 8.24
CA HIS A 123 -8.20 2.27 7.48
C HIS A 123 -7.87 2.16 5.99
N PHE A 124 -8.59 1.31 5.27
CA PHE A 124 -8.41 1.11 3.84
C PHE A 124 -9.74 0.87 3.12
N ARG A 125 -9.72 0.96 1.79
CA ARG A 125 -10.88 0.64 0.92
C ARG A 125 -10.43 -0.14 -0.29
N PHE A 126 -11.34 -0.93 -0.85
CA PHE A 126 -11.23 -1.42 -2.23
C PHE A 126 -11.99 -0.45 -3.12
N ASP A 127 -11.30 0.18 -4.05
CA ASP A 127 -11.89 1.17 -4.96
C ASP A 127 -11.31 1.06 -6.37
N VAL A 128 -11.86 1.84 -7.30
CA VAL A 128 -11.34 1.99 -8.66
C VAL A 128 -10.68 3.35 -8.78
N GLU A 129 -9.37 3.39 -8.89
CA GLU A 129 -8.60 4.63 -9.04
C GLU A 129 -7.94 4.66 -10.42
N CYS A 130 -8.10 5.77 -11.15
CA CYS A 130 -7.61 5.91 -12.54
C CYS A 130 -8.00 4.76 -13.50
N GLY A 131 -9.11 4.05 -13.22
CA GLY A 131 -9.57 2.92 -14.03
C GLY A 131 -8.93 1.58 -13.70
N GLU A 132 -8.19 1.49 -12.58
CA GLU A 132 -7.58 0.26 -12.08
C GLU A 132 -8.17 -0.12 -10.73
N GLU A 133 -8.27 -1.42 -10.45
CA GLU A 133 -8.66 -1.90 -9.13
C GLU A 133 -7.54 -1.66 -8.10
N VAL A 134 -7.86 -0.95 -7.01
CA VAL A 134 -6.87 -0.63 -5.98
C VAL A 134 -7.36 -0.93 -4.57
N LEU A 135 -6.45 -1.39 -3.72
CA LEU A 135 -6.58 -1.35 -2.27
C LEU A 135 -5.87 -0.07 -1.82
N TYR A 136 -6.66 0.90 -1.40
CA TYR A 136 -6.17 2.20 -0.98
C TYR A 136 -6.10 2.26 0.54
N CYS A 137 -4.89 2.43 1.09
CA CYS A 137 -4.66 2.63 2.51
C CYS A 137 -4.78 4.13 2.83
N TYR A 138 -5.82 4.54 3.55
CA TYR A 138 -6.03 5.93 3.96
C TYR A 138 -5.22 6.29 5.19
N GLU A 139 -5.24 5.41 6.21
CA GLU A 139 -4.56 5.66 7.47
C GLU A 139 -3.85 4.40 7.97
N VAL A 140 -2.69 4.62 8.60
CA VAL A 140 -2.02 3.61 9.43
C VAL A 140 -1.52 4.30 10.69
N GLN A 141 -2.12 3.98 11.82
CA GLN A 141 -1.89 4.68 13.07
C GLN A 141 -1.62 3.69 14.20
N LEU A 142 -0.59 3.98 14.98
CA LEU A 142 -0.12 3.16 16.10
C LEU A 142 -0.03 4.03 17.34
N GLU A 143 -0.44 3.50 18.49
CA GLU A 143 -0.12 4.13 19.78
C GLU A 143 1.39 4.13 20.01
N SER A 144 1.90 5.18 20.65
CA SER A 144 3.34 5.35 20.93
C SER A 144 3.99 4.15 21.61
N LYS A 145 3.25 3.44 22.49
CA LYS A 145 3.74 2.27 23.25
C LYS A 145 4.02 1.02 22.38
N VAL A 146 3.43 0.93 21.20
CA VAL A 146 3.57 -0.22 20.27
C VAL A 146 4.39 0.11 19.01
N ARG A 147 4.88 1.35 18.89
CA ARG A 147 5.83 1.76 17.85
C ARG A 147 7.22 1.17 18.12
N ARG A 148 8.09 1.22 17.12
CA ARG A 148 9.47 0.69 17.08
C ARG A 148 9.60 -0.81 17.25
N LYS A 149 8.49 -1.54 17.07
CA LYS A 149 8.37 -2.97 17.37
C LYS A 149 7.97 -3.81 16.15
N GLY A 150 7.95 -3.24 14.95
CA GLY A 150 7.64 -3.93 13.69
C GLY A 150 6.15 -4.11 13.39
N LEU A 151 5.26 -3.66 14.27
CA LEU A 151 3.80 -3.81 14.12
C LEU A 151 3.27 -3.11 12.86
N GLY A 152 3.67 -1.86 12.60
CA GLY A 152 3.12 -1.15 11.44
C GLY A 152 3.55 -1.80 10.12
N LYS A 153 4.79 -2.31 10.04
CA LYS A 153 5.25 -3.09 8.89
C LYS A 153 4.39 -4.33 8.70
N PHE A 154 4.07 -5.01 9.79
CA PHE A 154 3.22 -6.19 9.77
C PHE A 154 1.80 -5.88 9.27
N LEU A 155 1.20 -4.76 9.69
CA LEU A 155 -0.11 -4.32 9.20
C LEU A 155 -0.10 -4.05 7.69
N ILE A 156 0.91 -3.35 7.18
CA ILE A 156 1.06 -3.11 5.73
C ILE A 156 1.27 -4.41 4.95
N GLN A 157 2.04 -5.36 5.51
CA GLN A 157 2.20 -6.69 4.90
C GLN A 157 0.87 -7.43 4.79
N ILE A 158 -0.01 -7.30 5.77
CA ILE A 158 -1.35 -7.88 5.73
C ILE A 158 -2.17 -7.27 4.58
N LEU A 159 -2.17 -5.94 4.42
CA LEU A 159 -2.85 -5.29 3.30
C LEU A 159 -2.34 -5.79 1.95
N GLN A 160 -1.02 -5.97 1.81
CA GLN A 160 -0.42 -6.51 0.58
C GLN A 160 -0.89 -7.93 0.28
N LEU A 161 -1.03 -8.78 1.32
CA LEU A 161 -1.57 -10.13 1.17
C LEU A 161 -3.05 -10.13 0.76
N ILE A 162 -3.84 -9.25 1.38
CA ILE A 162 -5.25 -9.06 1.03
C ILE A 162 -5.39 -8.60 -0.42
N ALA A 163 -4.63 -7.59 -0.84
CA ALA A 163 -4.62 -7.09 -2.21
C ALA A 163 -4.24 -8.19 -3.21
N ASN A 164 -3.16 -8.93 -2.94
CA ASN A 164 -2.72 -10.04 -3.79
C ASN A 164 -3.78 -11.15 -3.90
N ARG A 165 -4.45 -11.48 -2.79
CA ARG A 165 -5.54 -12.47 -2.79
C ARG A 165 -6.73 -12.03 -3.61
N ALA A 166 -7.11 -10.76 -3.53
CA ALA A 166 -8.19 -10.17 -4.31
C ALA A 166 -7.81 -9.92 -5.79
N ARG A 167 -6.53 -10.08 -6.14
CA ARG A 167 -5.96 -9.67 -7.44
C ARG A 167 -6.21 -8.19 -7.74
N ILE A 168 -6.05 -7.37 -6.70
CA ILE A 168 -6.21 -5.93 -6.73
C ILE A 168 -4.82 -5.29 -6.51
N GLY A 169 -4.51 -4.20 -7.20
CA GLY A 169 -3.26 -3.46 -6.97
C GLY A 169 -3.23 -2.85 -5.58
N LEU A 170 -2.10 -2.90 -4.88
CA LEU A 170 -1.92 -2.09 -3.66
C LEU A 170 -1.40 -0.72 -4.10
N MET A 171 -2.16 0.36 -3.87
CA MET A 171 -1.68 1.72 -4.14
C MET A 171 -0.93 2.26 -2.91
N PRO A 172 0.39 2.53 -3.01
CA PRO A 172 1.16 3.14 -1.93
C PRO A 172 1.06 4.68 -1.88
N ASP A 173 0.47 5.32 -2.90
CA ASP A 173 0.72 6.72 -3.27
C ASP A 173 -0.06 7.82 -2.51
N SER A 174 -0.67 7.51 -1.37
CA SER A 174 -1.52 8.49 -0.67
C SER A 174 -1.14 8.84 0.76
N ILE A 175 -0.09 8.22 1.29
CA ILE A 175 0.38 8.53 2.63
C ILE A 175 1.82 9.07 2.51
N PRO A 176 2.09 10.35 2.84
CA PRO A 176 3.46 10.85 2.99
C PRO A 176 4.30 9.96 3.93
N THR A 177 3.63 9.32 4.90
CA THR A 177 4.15 8.29 5.80
C THR A 177 4.53 6.98 5.07
N VAL A 178 3.69 6.44 4.17
CA VAL A 178 3.99 5.17 3.46
C VAL A 178 5.08 5.34 2.41
N GLN A 179 5.13 6.47 1.70
CA GLN A 179 6.17 6.71 0.70
C GLN A 179 7.58 6.62 1.31
N SER A 180 7.77 7.12 2.53
CA SER A 180 9.07 7.04 3.19
C SER A 180 9.29 5.74 3.98
N LEU A 181 8.23 5.05 4.44
CA LEU A 181 8.31 3.65 4.90
C LEU A 181 8.74 2.68 3.78
N VAL A 182 8.13 2.81 2.60
CA VAL A 182 8.35 1.94 1.43
C VAL A 182 9.68 2.27 0.77
N LEU A 183 10.07 3.54 0.64
CA LEU A 183 11.42 3.89 0.14
C LEU A 183 12.53 3.47 1.12
N GLY A 184 12.30 3.57 2.44
CA GLY A 184 13.24 3.10 3.47
C GLY A 184 13.38 1.58 3.53
N MET A 185 12.33 0.82 3.21
CA MET A 185 12.37 -0.64 3.15
C MET A 185 12.76 -1.19 1.78
N ASN A 186 12.40 -0.52 0.68
CA ASN A 186 12.72 -0.92 -0.69
C ASN A 186 14.13 -0.53 -1.11
N GLN A 187 14.79 0.48 -0.52
CA GLN A 187 16.23 0.65 -0.76
C GLN A 187 17.01 -0.58 -0.31
N LEU A 188 16.59 -1.27 0.76
CA LEU A 188 17.23 -2.51 1.21
C LEU A 188 16.72 -3.75 0.44
N PHE A 189 15.43 -3.84 0.12
CA PHE A 189 14.85 -5.00 -0.57
C PHE A 189 15.16 -5.06 -2.07
N ILE A 190 15.27 -3.91 -2.74
CA ILE A 190 15.74 -3.83 -4.12
C ILE A 190 17.24 -4.12 -4.17
N TYR A 191 18.06 -3.59 -3.24
CA TYR A 191 19.49 -3.94 -3.20
C TYR A 191 19.70 -5.43 -2.94
N VAL A 192 18.97 -6.04 -2.00
CA VAL A 192 19.16 -7.46 -1.66
C VAL A 192 18.65 -8.38 -2.77
N ASN A 193 17.53 -8.07 -3.43
CA ASN A 193 17.06 -8.88 -4.58
C ASN A 193 17.87 -8.63 -5.85
N TYR A 194 18.35 -7.40 -6.09
CA TYR A 194 19.26 -7.12 -7.20
C TYR A 194 20.62 -7.80 -6.99
N PHE A 195 21.13 -7.82 -5.76
CA PHE A 195 22.38 -8.50 -5.39
C PHE A 195 22.24 -10.04 -5.44
N LEU A 196 21.14 -10.61 -4.98
CA LEU A 196 20.87 -12.07 -5.07
C LEU A 196 20.54 -12.52 -6.50
N PHE A 197 19.89 -11.69 -7.31
CA PHE A 197 19.66 -11.98 -8.73
C PHE A 197 20.98 -11.95 -9.52
N PHE A 198 21.87 -10.97 -9.25
CA PHE A 198 23.22 -10.96 -9.82
C PHE A 198 24.07 -12.16 -9.36
N PHE A 199 24.01 -12.54 -8.07
CA PHE A 199 24.78 -13.68 -7.57
C PHE A 199 24.30 -15.03 -8.13
N ASN A 200 22.98 -15.25 -8.27
CA ASN A 200 22.45 -16.48 -8.86
C ASN A 200 22.62 -16.57 -10.38
N CYS A 201 22.64 -15.45 -11.11
CA CYS A 201 22.99 -15.47 -12.54
C CYS A 201 24.47 -15.84 -12.76
N THR A 202 25.34 -15.52 -11.80
CA THR A 202 26.77 -15.86 -11.89
C THR A 202 27.04 -17.34 -11.54
N LEU A 203 26.15 -18.00 -10.78
CA LEU A 203 26.29 -19.39 -10.36
C LEU A 203 25.60 -20.43 -11.26
N SER A 204 24.73 -20.00 -12.18
CA SER A 204 24.03 -20.91 -13.12
C SER A 204 24.68 -21.00 -14.51
N LEU A 205 25.78 -20.27 -14.77
CA LEU A 205 26.50 -20.37 -16.04
C LEU A 205 27.72 -21.29 -15.87
N ASN A 206 27.65 -22.46 -16.51
CA ASN A 206 28.79 -23.34 -16.74
C ASN A 206 29.97 -22.52 -17.33
N PRO A 207 31.18 -22.58 -16.77
CA PRO A 207 32.33 -21.76 -17.21
C PRO A 207 32.94 -22.19 -18.56
N GLY A 208 32.17 -22.82 -19.45
CA GLY A 208 32.66 -23.40 -20.71
C GLY A 208 32.06 -22.85 -22.00
N VAL A 209 30.98 -22.05 -21.96
CA VAL A 209 30.30 -21.63 -23.21
C VAL A 209 29.71 -20.22 -23.08
N CYS A 210 30.53 -19.17 -23.20
CA CYS A 210 30.03 -17.84 -23.54
C CYS A 210 31.12 -17.02 -24.23
N ASN A 211 30.99 -16.89 -25.55
CA ASN A 211 31.79 -16.01 -26.39
C ASN A 211 31.40 -14.55 -26.10
N LEU A 212 32.32 -13.76 -25.53
CA LEU A 212 32.10 -12.39 -25.06
C LEU A 212 31.70 -11.38 -26.16
N SER A 213 31.74 -11.77 -27.43
CA SER A 213 31.47 -10.84 -28.55
C SER A 213 30.00 -10.71 -28.93
N LEU A 214 29.10 -11.58 -28.44
CA LEU A 214 27.67 -11.54 -28.82
C LEU A 214 26.74 -10.81 -27.83
N TRP A 215 27.22 -10.41 -26.65
CA TRP A 215 26.37 -9.78 -25.63
C TRP A 215 26.33 -8.24 -25.67
N SER A 216 27.19 -7.59 -26.44
CA SER A 216 27.21 -6.12 -26.55
C SER A 216 26.06 -5.53 -27.39
N HIS A 217 25.25 -6.36 -28.06
CA HIS A 217 24.16 -5.91 -28.92
C HIS A 217 22.75 -6.01 -28.31
N ILE A 218 22.59 -6.63 -27.13
CA ILE A 218 21.26 -6.86 -26.53
C ILE A 218 20.99 -5.99 -25.28
N CYS A 219 22.02 -5.46 -24.60
CA CYS A 219 21.83 -4.54 -23.49
C CYS A 219 22.81 -3.36 -23.56
N PRO A 220 22.35 -2.11 -23.74
CA PRO A 220 23.19 -0.95 -23.50
C PRO A 220 23.58 -0.88 -22.01
N PRO A 221 24.81 -0.43 -21.68
CA PRO A 221 25.23 -0.28 -20.30
C PRO A 221 24.36 0.77 -19.57
N PRO A 222 24.10 0.59 -18.27
CA PRO A 222 23.38 1.59 -17.49
C PRO A 222 24.17 2.91 -17.46
N PRO A 223 23.49 4.06 -17.50
CA PRO A 223 24.15 5.35 -17.39
C PRO A 223 24.90 5.44 -16.06
N THR A 224 26.17 5.82 -16.11
CA THR A 224 27.01 6.08 -14.94
C THR A 224 26.35 7.15 -14.05
N PRO A 225 26.21 6.92 -12.74
CA PRO A 225 25.62 7.90 -11.84
C PRO A 225 26.55 9.11 -11.73
N THR A 226 26.13 10.24 -12.30
CA THR A 226 26.70 11.54 -11.98
C THR A 226 26.21 11.95 -10.59
N PRO A 227 27.10 12.33 -9.65
CA PRO A 227 26.70 12.77 -8.33
C PRO A 227 26.10 14.18 -8.44
N THR A 228 24.78 14.28 -8.61
CA THR A 228 24.07 15.52 -8.33
C THR A 228 23.99 15.68 -6.81
N PRO A 229 24.39 16.83 -6.25
CA PRO A 229 24.26 17.06 -4.82
C PRO A 229 22.78 17.08 -4.46
N LEU A 230 22.38 16.17 -3.56
CA LEU A 230 21.08 16.21 -2.90
C LEU A 230 20.87 17.63 -2.33
N PRO A 231 19.74 18.31 -2.63
CA PRO A 231 19.44 19.56 -1.96
C PRO A 231 19.30 19.28 -0.47
N ILE A 232 20.18 19.92 0.31
CA ILE A 232 20.27 19.87 1.78
C ILE A 232 18.96 20.34 2.48
N ALA A 233 17.97 20.80 1.72
CA ALA A 233 16.67 21.25 2.19
C ALA A 233 15.64 20.14 2.51
N LEU A 234 15.91 18.86 2.24
CA LEU A 234 15.02 17.76 2.65
C LEU A 234 15.32 17.20 4.06
N ALA A 235 16.44 17.60 4.67
CA ALA A 235 16.83 17.15 6.00
C ALA A 235 16.20 17.96 7.16
N SER A 236 15.46 19.02 6.85
CA SER A 236 14.87 19.93 7.85
C SER A 236 13.35 19.81 8.01
N LEU A 237 12.69 18.87 7.33
CA LEU A 237 11.27 18.62 7.55
C LEU A 237 11.08 17.70 8.78
N PRO A 238 10.33 18.13 9.82
CA PRO A 238 10.03 17.31 11.00
C PRO A 238 9.28 16.00 10.69
N ILE A 239 8.84 15.84 9.44
CA ILE A 239 8.23 14.64 8.85
C ILE A 239 9.18 13.43 8.97
N ILE A 240 10.50 13.62 8.81
CA ILE A 240 11.46 12.49 8.83
C ILE A 240 11.73 11.97 10.26
N LYS A 241 11.49 12.77 11.30
CA LYS A 241 11.65 12.31 12.70
C LYS A 241 10.56 11.33 13.16
N TRP A 242 9.39 11.38 12.53
CA TRP A 242 8.29 10.43 12.75
C TRP A 242 8.46 9.13 11.96
N LEU A 243 9.35 9.14 10.97
CA LEU A 243 9.54 8.12 9.95
C LEU A 243 10.47 6.99 10.34
N LEU A 244 10.40 6.63 11.62
CA LEU A 244 10.95 5.38 12.06
C LEU A 244 9.85 4.61 12.78
N PHE A 245 9.35 3.64 12.02
CA PHE A 245 8.74 2.41 12.49
C PHE A 245 9.21 1.88 13.79
#